data_AF-B4D9B3-F1
#
_entry.id   AF-B4D9B3-F1
#
_cell.length_a   1.000
_cell.length_b   1.000
_cell.length_c   1.000
_cell.angle_alpha   90.00
_cell.angle_beta   90.00
_cell.angle_gamma   90.00
#
_symmetry.space_group_name_H-M   'P 1'
#
loop_
_entity.id
_entity.type
_entity.pdbx_description
1 polymer ?
#
loop_
_entity_poly.entity_id
_entity_poly.type
_entity_poly.pdbx_seq_one_letter_code
_entity_poly.pdbx_strand_id
1 'polypeptide(L)'
;MQAADVYPGSGVGALSLRAAWRWLRLAAVMLLGWQLVTGVGWALDIVTADGHLYKNCTITEVEPGAIRIIYADGAAQILYEDLPPALQKQYFDPAKVMEARKQAADARHVAEARAEEDRRQRQIAAAQAAAQAEAQRAREAEVHQREERVRQRQDDEKKALALKEAVKRAMAKHRITMFGLGLMALGALLALFVYFLPTIIGRHKGNAVAIFAFNLFLGWTLIGWVCALVWACTEDSAMERLARERLNAPPQPTTPPQPYQAQGGPQLPQGGVRRLDQGGRYIEEQGGRYIENGGRYLE
;
A
#
# COMPACT_ATOMS: atom_id res chain seq x y z
N MET A 1 10.61 -52.39 -89.69
CA MET A 1 11.81 -52.71 -88.88
C MET A 1 11.70 -51.96 -87.56
N GLN A 2 11.99 -52.68 -86.47
CA GLN A 2 12.36 -52.21 -85.12
C GLN A 2 11.34 -51.55 -84.17
N ALA A 3 11.52 -52.01 -82.92
CA ALA A 3 11.46 -51.31 -81.63
C ALA A 3 10.28 -51.61 -80.71
N ALA A 4 10.68 -51.94 -79.48
CA ALA A 4 9.94 -52.26 -78.28
C ALA A 4 9.13 -51.07 -77.72
N ASP A 5 8.11 -51.38 -76.91
CA ASP A 5 7.87 -50.80 -75.57
C ASP A 5 6.65 -51.53 -74.91
N VAL A 6 6.84 -52.23 -73.78
CA VAL A 6 6.45 -51.85 -72.40
C VAL A 6 5.11 -52.48 -71.91
N TYR A 7 5.21 -53.35 -70.88
CA TYR A 7 4.16 -54.00 -70.02
C TYR A 7 3.56 -52.99 -68.98
N PRO A 8 2.62 -53.28 -68.03
CA PRO A 8 2.11 -54.58 -67.49
C PRO A 8 0.59 -54.64 -67.09
N GLY A 9 0.12 -55.79 -66.57
CA GLY A 9 -1.21 -55.92 -65.95
C GLY A 9 -1.50 -57.31 -65.35
N SER A 10 -0.84 -57.62 -64.23
CA SER A 10 -1.01 -58.81 -63.37
C SER A 10 -2.31 -58.82 -62.56
N GLY A 11 -2.85 -60.00 -62.23
CA GLY A 11 -3.68 -60.14 -61.03
C GLY A 11 -4.61 -61.35 -60.95
N VAL A 12 -4.08 -62.58 -60.80
CA VAL A 12 -4.88 -63.70 -60.28
C VAL A 12 -4.43 -63.97 -58.85
N GLY A 13 -5.33 -63.66 -57.91
CA GLY A 13 -5.06 -63.56 -56.48
C GLY A 13 -4.71 -64.88 -55.81
N ALA A 14 -3.65 -64.84 -55.01
CA ALA A 14 -3.27 -65.88 -54.07
C ALA A 14 -4.40 -66.15 -53.06
N LEU A 15 -4.97 -67.35 -53.09
CA LEU A 15 -5.84 -67.86 -52.02
C LEU A 15 -5.03 -67.90 -50.72
N SER A 16 -5.33 -66.98 -49.81
CA SER A 16 -4.62 -66.89 -48.54
C SER A 16 -4.75 -68.18 -47.71
N LEU A 17 -3.62 -68.71 -47.23
CA LEU A 17 -3.52 -69.84 -46.30
C LEU A 17 -4.45 -69.72 -45.07
N ARG A 18 -4.85 -68.50 -44.71
CA ARG A 18 -5.78 -68.20 -43.62
C ARG A 18 -7.23 -68.64 -43.91
N ALA A 19 -7.65 -68.70 -45.17
CA ALA A 19 -8.98 -69.15 -45.56
C ALA A 19 -9.11 -70.68 -45.48
N ALA A 20 -8.08 -71.41 -45.91
CA ALA A 20 -8.03 -72.87 -45.82
C ALA A 20 -8.11 -73.37 -44.35
N TRP A 21 -7.43 -72.68 -43.42
CA TRP A 21 -7.49 -72.99 -41.99
C TRP A 21 -8.85 -72.70 -41.34
N ARG A 22 -9.62 -71.73 -41.86
CA ARG A 22 -10.98 -71.45 -41.37
C ARG A 22 -11.95 -72.57 -41.76
N TRP A 23 -11.85 -73.09 -42.97
CA TRP A 23 -12.65 -74.22 -43.44
C TRP A 23 -12.26 -75.54 -42.75
N LEU A 24 -10.98 -75.77 -42.48
CA LEU A 24 -10.51 -76.92 -41.71
C LEU A 24 -11.02 -76.91 -40.26
N ARG A 25 -11.05 -75.73 -39.61
CA ARG A 25 -11.63 -75.58 -38.27
C ARG A 25 -13.14 -75.84 -38.26
N LEU A 26 -13.87 -75.35 -39.26
CA LEU A 26 -15.31 -75.59 -39.38
C LEU A 26 -15.62 -77.07 -39.68
N ALA A 27 -14.84 -77.71 -40.54
CA ALA A 27 -14.96 -79.15 -40.82
C ALA A 27 -14.63 -80.01 -39.58
N ALA A 28 -13.61 -79.63 -38.80
CA ALA A 28 -13.27 -80.31 -37.54
C ALA A 28 -14.36 -80.16 -36.47
N VAL A 29 -14.98 -78.97 -36.36
CA VAL A 29 -16.11 -78.73 -35.44
C VAL A 29 -17.36 -79.51 -35.88
N MET A 30 -17.62 -79.63 -37.19
CA MET A 30 -18.73 -80.46 -37.70
C MET A 30 -18.46 -81.96 -37.56
N LEU A 31 -17.22 -82.42 -37.71
CA LEU A 31 -16.82 -83.81 -37.45
C LEU A 31 -16.90 -84.17 -35.96
N LEU A 32 -16.57 -83.24 -35.06
CA LEU A 32 -16.79 -83.39 -33.62
C LEU A 32 -18.28 -83.38 -33.25
N GLY A 33 -19.08 -82.54 -33.90
CA GLY A 33 -20.54 -82.53 -33.75
C GLY A 33 -21.21 -83.81 -34.23
N TRP A 34 -20.69 -84.42 -35.31
CA TRP A 34 -21.16 -85.70 -35.85
C TRP A 34 -20.78 -86.89 -34.95
N GLN A 35 -19.61 -86.84 -34.30
CA GLN A 35 -19.15 -87.85 -33.33
C GLN A 35 -19.95 -87.85 -32.01
N LEU A 36 -20.67 -86.76 -31.70
CA LEU A 36 -21.49 -86.65 -30.49
C LEU A 36 -22.92 -87.21 -30.64
N VAL A 37 -23.34 -87.60 -31.84
CA VAL A 37 -24.71 -88.12 -32.10
C VAL A 37 -24.78 -89.65 -32.07
N THR A 38 -23.64 -90.36 -32.06
CA THR A 38 -23.60 -91.82 -31.91
C THR A 38 -23.07 -92.22 -30.55
N GLY A 39 -23.81 -91.85 -29.52
CA GLY A 39 -23.64 -92.33 -28.16
C GLY A 39 -24.95 -92.91 -27.64
N VAL A 40 -25.51 -93.92 -28.31
CA VAL A 40 -26.53 -94.79 -27.69
C VAL A 40 -25.81 -95.64 -26.66
N GLY A 41 -25.52 -95.03 -25.51
CA GLY A 41 -25.22 -95.74 -24.29
C GLY A 41 -26.49 -96.42 -23.83
N TRP A 42 -26.35 -97.63 -23.30
CA TRP A 42 -27.45 -98.37 -22.72
C TRP A 42 -28.08 -97.51 -21.62
N ALA A 43 -29.37 -97.19 -21.78
CA ALA A 43 -30.19 -96.51 -20.81
C ALA A 43 -30.02 -97.18 -19.43
N LEU A 44 -29.39 -96.47 -18.48
CA LEU A 44 -29.25 -96.96 -17.11
C LEU A 44 -30.31 -96.31 -16.23
N ASP A 45 -31.03 -97.15 -15.50
CA ASP A 45 -31.93 -96.73 -14.45
C ASP A 45 -31.10 -96.63 -13.15
N ILE A 46 -31.01 -95.42 -12.59
CA ILE A 46 -30.21 -95.14 -11.39
C ILE A 46 -31.17 -94.89 -10.22
N VAL A 47 -30.97 -95.63 -9.13
CA VAL A 47 -31.68 -95.41 -7.86
C VAL A 47 -30.71 -94.71 -6.91
N THR A 48 -31.02 -93.47 -6.56
CA THR A 48 -30.27 -92.65 -5.58
C THR A 48 -30.54 -93.16 -4.15
N ALA A 49 -29.60 -92.93 -3.22
CA ALA A 49 -29.71 -93.36 -1.82
C ALA A 49 -31.00 -92.87 -1.11
N ASP A 50 -31.54 -91.73 -1.56
CA ASP A 50 -32.81 -91.15 -1.09
C ASP A 50 -34.08 -91.80 -1.68
N GLY A 51 -33.93 -92.84 -2.51
CA GLY A 51 -35.04 -93.58 -3.11
C GLY A 51 -35.59 -92.99 -4.43
N HIS A 52 -34.99 -91.92 -4.95
CA HIS A 52 -35.37 -91.34 -6.24
C HIS A 52 -34.87 -92.21 -7.41
N LEU A 53 -35.80 -92.64 -8.26
CA LEU A 53 -35.55 -93.46 -9.45
C LEU A 53 -35.48 -92.57 -10.68
N TYR A 54 -34.29 -92.45 -11.25
CA TYR A 54 -34.08 -91.78 -12.52
C TYR A 54 -34.02 -92.83 -13.64
N LYS A 55 -34.98 -92.77 -14.58
CA LYS A 55 -35.08 -93.70 -15.72
C LYS A 55 -34.43 -93.13 -16.97
N ASN A 56 -33.78 -93.99 -17.76
CA ASN A 56 -33.18 -93.64 -19.04
C ASN A 56 -32.13 -92.50 -18.93
N CYS A 57 -31.25 -92.59 -17.93
CA CYS A 57 -30.28 -91.54 -17.64
C CYS A 57 -29.09 -91.62 -18.58
N THR A 58 -28.62 -90.45 -19.03
CA THR A 58 -27.33 -90.30 -19.71
C THR A 58 -26.40 -89.47 -18.84
N ILE A 59 -25.21 -90.01 -18.55
CA ILE A 59 -24.17 -89.29 -17.82
C ILE A 59 -23.51 -88.31 -18.80
N THR A 60 -23.66 -87.02 -18.53
CA THR A 60 -23.12 -85.95 -19.39
C THR A 60 -21.72 -85.52 -18.98
N GLU A 61 -21.47 -85.41 -17.69
CA GLU A 61 -20.20 -84.90 -17.17
C GLU A 61 -19.93 -85.47 -15.77
N VAL A 62 -18.68 -85.91 -15.55
CA VAL A 62 -18.23 -86.52 -14.29
C VAL A 62 -17.29 -85.51 -13.62
N GLU A 63 -17.81 -84.74 -12.66
CA GLU A 63 -17.04 -83.76 -11.89
C GLU A 63 -16.40 -84.43 -10.66
N PRO A 64 -15.36 -83.86 -10.01
CA PRO A 64 -14.73 -84.49 -8.84
C PRO A 64 -15.64 -84.63 -7.60
N GLY A 65 -16.77 -83.92 -7.53
CA GLY A 65 -17.70 -83.96 -6.39
C GLY A 65 -19.12 -84.42 -6.71
N ALA A 66 -19.49 -84.51 -7.98
CA ALA A 66 -20.84 -84.90 -8.41
C ALA A 66 -20.83 -85.47 -9.83
N ILE A 67 -21.85 -86.24 -10.18
CA ILE A 67 -22.13 -86.64 -11.56
C ILE A 67 -23.31 -85.80 -12.06
N ARG A 68 -23.13 -85.17 -13.22
CA ARG A 68 -24.21 -84.48 -13.92
C ARG A 68 -24.87 -85.45 -14.88
N ILE A 69 -26.13 -85.76 -14.60
CA ILE A 69 -26.96 -86.62 -15.45
C ILE A 69 -28.01 -85.78 -16.17
N ILE A 70 -28.36 -86.20 -17.37
CA ILE A 70 -29.56 -85.77 -18.09
C ILE A 70 -30.52 -86.96 -18.11
N TYR A 71 -31.76 -86.72 -17.72
CA TYR A 71 -32.85 -87.70 -17.70
C TYR A 71 -34.11 -87.10 -18.33
N ALA A 72 -35.18 -87.89 -18.49
CA ALA A 72 -36.35 -87.53 -19.29
C ALA A 72 -37.00 -86.17 -18.94
N ASP A 73 -36.94 -85.75 -17.66
CA ASP A 73 -37.60 -84.54 -17.17
C ASP A 73 -36.63 -83.36 -16.88
N GLY A 74 -35.32 -83.51 -17.12
CA GLY A 74 -34.35 -82.42 -16.92
C GLY A 74 -32.90 -82.87 -16.72
N ALA A 75 -32.05 -81.95 -16.26
CA ALA A 75 -30.68 -82.24 -15.83
C ALA A 75 -30.59 -82.19 -14.30
N ALA A 76 -29.96 -83.19 -13.69
CA ALA A 76 -29.71 -83.24 -12.25
C ALA A 76 -28.21 -83.39 -11.98
N GLN A 77 -27.76 -82.75 -10.92
CA GLN A 77 -26.42 -82.94 -10.36
C GLN A 77 -26.57 -83.79 -9.10
N ILE A 78 -26.04 -85.01 -9.13
CA ILE A 78 -26.12 -85.95 -8.01
C ILE A 78 -24.73 -86.02 -7.37
N LEU A 79 -24.65 -85.76 -6.06
CA LEU A 79 -23.41 -85.89 -5.31
C LEU A 79 -23.01 -87.37 -5.22
N TYR A 80 -21.70 -87.66 -5.19
CA TYR A 80 -21.22 -89.05 -5.11
C TYR A 80 -21.66 -89.80 -3.85
N GLU A 81 -22.05 -89.08 -2.80
CA GLU A 81 -22.55 -89.62 -1.54
C GLU A 81 -23.93 -90.28 -1.72
N ASP A 82 -24.72 -89.81 -2.69
CA ASP A 82 -26.08 -90.25 -2.94
C ASP A 82 -26.17 -91.27 -4.09
N LEU A 83 -25.04 -91.61 -4.72
CA LEU A 83 -24.95 -92.54 -5.85
C LEU A 83 -24.89 -93.99 -5.37
N PRO A 84 -25.56 -94.96 -6.03
CA PRO A 84 -25.57 -96.34 -5.57
C PRO A 84 -24.16 -96.96 -5.48
N PRO A 85 -23.89 -97.88 -4.52
CA PRO A 85 -22.54 -98.35 -4.19
C PRO A 85 -21.76 -98.99 -5.37
N ALA A 86 -22.49 -99.53 -6.34
CA ALA A 86 -21.92 -100.12 -7.56
C ALA A 86 -21.33 -99.06 -8.51
N LEU A 87 -22.03 -97.92 -8.68
CA LEU A 87 -21.56 -96.82 -9.53
C LEU A 87 -20.55 -95.93 -8.81
N GLN A 88 -20.64 -95.83 -7.48
CA GLN A 88 -19.65 -95.15 -6.67
C GLN A 88 -18.25 -95.77 -6.88
N LYS A 89 -18.11 -97.10 -6.83
CA LYS A 89 -16.81 -97.76 -7.08
C LYS A 89 -16.26 -97.58 -8.50
N GLN A 90 -17.12 -97.36 -9.50
CA GLN A 90 -16.72 -97.25 -10.90
C GLN A 90 -16.29 -95.84 -11.28
N TYR A 91 -16.88 -94.81 -10.66
CA TYR A 91 -16.69 -93.41 -11.05
C TYR A 91 -16.08 -92.52 -9.96
N PHE A 92 -16.11 -92.94 -8.69
CA PHE A 92 -15.49 -92.20 -7.59
C PHE A 92 -14.00 -92.52 -7.50
N ASP A 93 -13.17 -91.53 -7.85
CA ASP A 93 -11.73 -91.57 -7.66
C ASP A 93 -11.35 -90.61 -6.51
N PRO A 94 -11.09 -91.10 -5.29
CA PRO A 94 -10.77 -90.25 -4.14
C PRO A 94 -9.49 -89.41 -4.35
N ALA A 95 -8.58 -89.84 -5.22
CA ALA A 95 -7.36 -89.08 -5.53
C ALA A 95 -7.69 -87.80 -6.29
N LYS A 96 -8.62 -87.85 -7.26
CA LYS A 96 -9.03 -86.66 -8.04
C LYS A 96 -9.77 -85.62 -7.20
N VAL A 97 -10.58 -86.05 -6.23
CA VAL A 97 -11.28 -85.15 -5.30
C VAL A 97 -10.29 -84.40 -4.42
N MET A 98 -9.29 -85.11 -3.89
CA MET A 98 -8.26 -84.52 -3.05
C MET A 98 -7.35 -83.58 -3.84
N GLU A 99 -7.04 -83.91 -5.09
CA GLU A 99 -6.25 -83.04 -5.97
C GLU A 99 -7.01 -81.76 -6.34
N ALA A 100 -8.31 -81.85 -6.65
CA ALA A 100 -9.15 -80.67 -6.88
C ALA A 100 -9.27 -79.79 -5.62
N ARG A 101 -9.41 -80.40 -4.42
CA ARG A 101 -9.42 -79.67 -3.14
C ARG A 101 -8.09 -78.96 -2.87
N LYS A 102 -6.96 -79.61 -3.15
CA LYS A 102 -5.62 -79.03 -3.01
C LYS A 102 -5.40 -77.88 -3.99
N GLN A 103 -5.75 -78.05 -5.26
CA GLN A 103 -5.66 -76.99 -6.27
C GLN A 103 -6.54 -75.79 -5.92
N ALA A 104 -7.74 -76.02 -5.37
CA ALA A 104 -8.60 -74.93 -4.89
C ALA A 104 -8.02 -74.21 -3.66
N ALA A 105 -7.37 -74.92 -2.73
CA ALA A 105 -6.68 -74.32 -1.60
C ALA A 105 -5.44 -73.50 -2.04
N ASP A 106 -4.61 -74.06 -2.93
CA ASP A 106 -3.45 -73.37 -3.50
C ASP A 106 -3.87 -72.12 -4.30
N ALA A 107 -4.96 -72.21 -5.08
CA ALA A 107 -5.53 -71.07 -5.80
C ALA A 107 -6.05 -69.98 -4.84
N ARG A 108 -6.65 -70.35 -3.70
CA ARG A 108 -7.09 -69.41 -2.66
C ARG A 108 -5.90 -68.71 -2.01
N HIS A 109 -4.85 -69.44 -1.64
CA HIS A 109 -3.64 -68.85 -1.06
C HIS A 109 -2.93 -67.88 -2.02
N VAL A 110 -2.85 -68.23 -3.31
CA VAL A 110 -2.29 -67.32 -4.33
C VAL A 110 -3.18 -66.09 -4.53
N ALA A 111 -4.51 -66.26 -4.51
CA ALA A 111 -5.44 -65.14 -4.61
C ALA A 111 -5.34 -64.19 -3.39
N GLU A 112 -5.20 -64.73 -2.18
CA GLU A 112 -4.99 -63.97 -0.95
C GLU A 112 -3.66 -63.21 -0.98
N ALA A 113 -2.56 -63.87 -1.38
CA ALA A 113 -1.25 -63.23 -1.52
C ALA A 113 -1.28 -62.07 -2.53
N ARG A 114 -1.90 -62.27 -3.70
CA ARG A 114 -2.08 -61.21 -4.71
C ARG A 114 -2.96 -60.07 -4.18
N ALA A 115 -4.02 -60.39 -3.44
CA ALA A 115 -4.87 -59.37 -2.83
C ALA A 115 -4.12 -58.56 -1.77
N GLU A 116 -3.18 -59.15 -1.04
CA GLU A 116 -2.33 -58.45 -0.09
C GLU A 116 -1.29 -57.56 -0.79
N GLU A 117 -0.64 -58.04 -1.85
CA GLU A 117 0.27 -57.23 -2.68
C GLU A 117 -0.45 -56.05 -3.31
N ASP A 118 -1.64 -56.26 -3.89
CA ASP A 118 -2.47 -55.18 -4.43
C ASP A 118 -2.84 -54.16 -3.34
N ARG A 119 -3.17 -54.60 -2.13
CA ARG A 119 -3.43 -53.70 -0.99
C ARG A 119 -2.18 -52.91 -0.62
N ARG A 120 -1.01 -53.55 -0.53
CA ARG A 120 0.27 -52.87 -0.24
C ARG A 120 0.61 -51.86 -1.32
N GLN A 121 0.43 -52.22 -2.59
CA GLN A 121 0.72 -51.33 -3.72
C GLN A 121 -0.25 -50.15 -3.76
N ARG A 122 -1.54 -50.37 -3.46
CA ARG A 122 -2.52 -49.29 -3.27
C ARG A 122 -2.18 -48.40 -2.09
N GLN A 123 -1.73 -48.96 -0.97
CA GLN A 123 -1.28 -48.18 0.19
C GLN A 123 -0.05 -47.32 -0.13
N ILE A 124 0.96 -47.87 -0.82
CA ILE A 124 2.14 -47.12 -1.24
C ILE A 124 1.75 -46.03 -2.25
N ALA A 125 0.93 -46.35 -3.24
CA ALA A 125 0.46 -45.38 -4.23
C ALA A 125 -0.37 -44.27 -3.57
N ALA A 126 -1.24 -44.60 -2.61
CA ALA A 126 -2.01 -43.62 -1.85
C ALA A 126 -1.12 -42.75 -0.96
N ALA A 127 -0.11 -43.33 -0.30
CA ALA A 127 0.86 -42.59 0.51
C ALA A 127 1.71 -41.63 -0.34
N GLN A 128 2.17 -42.07 -1.52
CA GLN A 128 2.90 -41.22 -2.46
C GLN A 128 2.02 -40.10 -3.02
N ALA A 129 0.76 -40.40 -3.37
CA ALA A 129 -0.19 -39.38 -3.82
C ALA A 129 -0.49 -38.35 -2.72
N ALA A 130 -0.65 -38.78 -1.47
CA ALA A 130 -0.82 -37.88 -0.32
C ALA A 130 0.41 -36.98 -0.11
N ALA A 131 1.61 -37.56 -0.12
CA ALA A 131 2.86 -36.80 0.00
C ALA A 131 3.06 -35.78 -1.14
N GLN A 132 2.70 -36.15 -2.37
CA GLN A 132 2.74 -35.23 -3.51
C GLN A 132 1.71 -34.10 -3.38
N ALA A 133 0.50 -34.39 -2.91
CA ALA A 133 -0.53 -33.39 -2.68
C ALA A 133 -0.13 -32.40 -1.57
N GLU A 134 0.48 -32.87 -0.48
CA GLU A 134 1.05 -32.01 0.56
C GLU A 134 2.19 -31.14 0.02
N ALA A 135 3.11 -31.72 -0.77
CA ALA A 135 4.17 -30.96 -1.41
C ALA A 135 3.65 -29.91 -2.40
N GLN A 136 2.57 -30.19 -3.12
CA GLN A 136 1.91 -29.22 -4.01
C GLN A 136 1.27 -28.09 -3.21
N ARG A 137 0.50 -28.41 -2.17
CA ARG A 137 -0.09 -27.39 -1.26
C ARG A 137 0.98 -26.51 -0.63
N ALA A 138 2.11 -27.09 -0.22
CA ALA A 138 3.24 -26.33 0.31
C ALA A 138 3.85 -25.37 -0.73
N ARG A 139 4.00 -25.83 -1.99
CA ARG A 139 4.49 -24.98 -3.10
C ARG A 139 3.50 -23.86 -3.43
N GLU A 140 2.20 -24.16 -3.47
CA GLU A 140 1.15 -23.17 -3.70
C GLU A 140 1.10 -22.14 -2.57
N ALA A 141 1.17 -22.57 -1.32
CA ALA A 141 1.26 -21.68 -0.16
C ALA A 141 2.53 -20.80 -0.21
N GLU A 142 3.67 -21.36 -0.63
CA GLU A 142 4.90 -20.59 -0.79
C GLU A 142 4.79 -19.56 -1.93
N VAL A 143 4.19 -19.93 -3.06
CA VAL A 143 3.92 -18.99 -4.17
C VAL A 143 2.99 -17.88 -3.70
N HIS A 144 1.90 -18.21 -3.01
CA HIS A 144 0.98 -17.21 -2.47
C HIS A 144 1.68 -16.26 -1.49
N GLN A 145 2.47 -16.79 -0.56
CA GLN A 145 3.29 -15.97 0.35
C GLN A 145 4.35 -15.14 -0.38
N ARG A 146 4.92 -15.63 -1.48
CA ARG A 146 5.87 -14.86 -2.31
C ARG A 146 5.14 -13.72 -3.01
N GLU A 147 3.96 -13.96 -3.57
CA GLU A 147 3.14 -12.94 -4.22
C GLU A 147 2.70 -11.85 -3.23
N GLU A 148 2.23 -12.22 -2.04
CA GLU A 148 1.87 -11.27 -1.00
C GLU A 148 3.07 -10.42 -0.56
N ARG A 149 4.24 -11.04 -0.36
CA ARG A 149 5.48 -10.30 -0.04
C ARG A 149 5.90 -9.36 -1.16
N VAL A 150 5.73 -9.75 -2.42
CA VAL A 150 6.02 -8.89 -3.58
C VAL A 150 5.04 -7.71 -3.62
N ARG A 151 3.74 -7.96 -3.44
CA ARG A 151 2.72 -6.90 -3.34
C ARG A 151 3.04 -5.92 -2.22
N GLN A 152 3.35 -6.43 -1.03
CA GLN A 152 3.69 -5.60 0.12
C GLN A 152 4.92 -4.73 -0.14
N ARG A 153 6.00 -5.30 -0.71
CA ARG A 153 7.18 -4.51 -1.09
C ARG A 153 6.86 -3.42 -2.10
N GLN A 154 6.02 -3.71 -3.09
CA GLN A 154 5.60 -2.70 -4.07
C GLN A 154 4.79 -1.59 -3.43
N ASP A 155 3.90 -1.92 -2.50
CA ASP A 155 3.09 -0.93 -1.79
C ASP A 155 3.94 -0.06 -0.86
N ASP A 156 4.92 -0.67 -0.17
CA ASP A 156 5.89 0.05 0.66
C ASP A 156 6.78 0.97 -0.19
N GLU A 157 7.23 0.51 -1.36
CA GLU A 157 7.99 1.32 -2.31
C GLU A 157 7.17 2.50 -2.85
N LYS A 158 5.90 2.27 -3.22
CA LYS A 158 4.97 3.33 -3.65
C LYS A 158 4.74 4.35 -2.53
N LYS A 159 4.51 3.90 -1.30
CA LYS A 159 4.36 4.78 -0.13
C LYS A 159 5.62 5.58 0.13
N ALA A 160 6.79 4.97 0.04
CA ALA A 160 8.08 5.66 0.19
C ALA A 160 8.29 6.71 -0.89
N LEU A 161 7.92 6.41 -2.14
CA LEU A 161 8.00 7.38 -3.24
C LEU A 161 7.01 8.54 -3.03
N ALA A 162 5.77 8.25 -2.67
CA ALA A 162 4.75 9.26 -2.35
C ALA A 162 5.18 10.14 -1.17
N LEU A 163 5.78 9.57 -0.13
CA LEU A 163 6.33 10.30 1.00
C LEU A 163 7.49 11.20 0.57
N LYS A 164 8.44 10.69 -0.22
CA LYS A 164 9.55 11.49 -0.77
C LYS A 164 9.04 12.66 -1.60
N GLU A 165 8.04 12.43 -2.44
CA GLU A 165 7.39 13.50 -3.22
C GLU A 165 6.68 14.51 -2.33
N ALA A 166 5.90 14.06 -1.35
CA ALA A 166 5.19 14.93 -0.42
C ALA A 166 6.17 15.81 0.38
N VAL A 167 7.25 15.21 0.90
CA VAL A 167 8.32 15.91 1.61
C VAL A 167 9.03 16.89 0.68
N LYS A 168 9.36 16.51 -0.56
CA LYS A 168 9.97 17.42 -1.54
C LYS A 168 9.05 18.60 -1.85
N ARG A 169 7.74 18.37 -2.05
CA ARG A 169 6.73 19.41 -2.28
C ARG A 169 6.58 20.31 -1.05
N ALA A 170 6.60 19.75 0.16
CA ALA A 170 6.54 20.50 1.41
C ALA A 170 7.77 21.38 1.59
N MET A 171 8.97 20.83 1.37
CA MET A 171 10.23 21.58 1.40
C MET A 171 10.26 22.68 0.33
N ALA A 172 9.77 22.42 -0.88
CA ALA A 172 9.69 23.44 -1.92
C ALA A 172 8.77 24.59 -1.52
N LYS A 173 7.56 24.28 -1.00
CA LYS A 173 6.64 25.29 -0.46
C LYS A 173 7.30 26.08 0.68
N HIS A 174 7.90 25.39 1.64
CA HIS A 174 8.55 26.04 2.77
C HIS A 174 9.69 26.95 2.33
N ARG A 175 10.54 26.52 1.38
CA ARG A 175 11.60 27.37 0.79
C ARG A 175 11.00 28.63 0.17
N ILE A 176 9.98 28.50 -0.67
CA ILE A 176 9.32 29.64 -1.32
C ILE A 176 8.71 30.58 -0.27
N THR A 177 7.99 30.05 0.71
CA THR A 177 7.39 30.83 1.79
C THR A 177 8.45 31.55 2.62
N MET A 178 9.54 30.88 3.00
CA MET A 178 10.63 31.48 3.79
C MET A 178 11.40 32.54 2.99
N PHE A 179 11.65 32.33 1.69
CA PHE A 179 12.23 33.35 0.84
C PHE A 179 11.30 34.56 0.69
N GLY A 180 9.99 34.34 0.49
CA GLY A 180 9.00 35.42 0.44
C GLY A 180 8.95 36.22 1.74
N LEU A 181 8.85 35.54 2.88
CA LEU A 181 8.87 36.18 4.20
C LEU A 181 10.19 36.94 4.45
N GLY A 182 11.33 36.37 4.06
CA GLY A 182 12.64 37.02 4.16
C GLY A 182 12.74 38.29 3.31
N LEU A 183 12.26 38.26 2.06
CA LEU A 183 12.19 39.43 1.20
C LEU A 183 11.24 40.49 1.74
N MET A 184 10.07 40.10 2.26
CA MET A 184 9.12 41.02 2.87
C MET A 184 9.71 41.65 4.14
N ALA A 185 10.37 40.88 5.00
CA ALA A 185 11.02 41.39 6.20
C ALA A 185 12.19 42.34 5.85
N LEU A 186 13.03 41.97 4.86
CA LEU A 186 14.10 42.84 4.38
C LEU A 186 13.55 44.14 3.79
N GLY A 187 12.51 44.06 2.96
CA GLY A 187 11.83 45.23 2.41
C GLY A 187 11.24 46.12 3.50
N ALA A 188 10.61 45.52 4.53
CA ALA A 188 10.07 46.25 5.67
C ALA A 188 11.18 46.93 6.49
N LEU A 189 12.32 46.26 6.73
CA LEU A 189 13.47 46.85 7.42
C LEU A 189 14.07 48.02 6.64
N LEU A 190 14.20 47.89 5.30
CA LEU A 190 14.67 48.97 4.45
C LEU A 190 13.69 50.15 4.43
N ALA A 191 12.39 49.87 4.31
CA ALA A 191 11.36 50.91 4.37
C ALA A 191 11.36 51.63 5.72
N LEU A 192 11.51 50.90 6.83
CA LEU A 192 11.64 51.47 8.17
C LEU A 192 12.88 52.35 8.30
N PHE A 193 14.02 51.89 7.75
CA PHE A 193 15.26 52.68 7.74
C PHE A 193 15.09 54.00 6.98
N VAL A 194 14.48 53.96 5.79
CA VAL A 194 14.18 55.18 5.00
C VAL A 194 13.16 56.06 5.69
N TYR A 195 12.15 55.46 6.34
CA TYR A 195 11.15 56.20 7.12
C TYR A 195 11.80 57.04 8.23
N PHE A 196 12.80 56.49 8.92
CA PHE A 196 13.53 57.19 9.98
C PHE A 196 14.72 58.02 9.49
N LEU A 197 14.95 58.13 8.17
CA LEU A 197 16.05 58.89 7.61
C LEU A 197 16.08 60.36 8.06
N PRO A 198 14.95 61.11 8.10
CA PRO A 198 14.93 62.48 8.62
C PRO A 198 15.41 62.57 10.08
N THR A 199 14.98 61.62 10.92
CA THR A 199 15.40 61.54 12.32
C THR A 199 16.90 61.25 12.45
N ILE A 200 17.44 60.34 11.63
CA ILE A 200 18.86 59.97 11.68
C ILE A 200 19.75 61.15 11.28
N ILE A 201 19.35 61.93 10.27
CA ILE A 201 20.06 63.12 9.80
C ILE A 201 19.99 64.24 10.86
N GLY A 202 18.83 64.44 11.48
CA GLY A 202 18.59 65.49 12.48
C GLY A 202 19.09 65.19 13.90
N ARG A 203 19.65 64.01 14.17
CA ARG A 203 19.93 63.51 15.55
C ARG A 203 20.92 64.35 16.37
N HIS A 204 21.80 65.12 15.72
CA HIS A 204 22.81 65.94 16.39
C HIS A 204 22.34 67.39 16.64
N LYS A 205 21.08 67.70 16.34
CA LYS A 205 20.48 69.01 16.57
C LYS A 205 19.77 69.06 17.91
N GLY A 206 19.70 70.24 18.54
CA GLY A 206 18.95 70.41 19.79
C GLY A 206 17.46 70.08 19.66
N ASN A 207 16.92 70.17 18.45
CA ASN A 207 15.51 69.86 18.14
C ASN A 207 15.30 68.41 17.64
N ALA A 208 16.26 67.50 17.88
CA ALA A 208 16.17 66.10 17.44
C ALA A 208 14.88 65.39 17.92
N VAL A 209 14.46 65.64 19.16
CA VAL A 209 13.22 65.06 19.73
C VAL A 209 11.98 65.56 18.98
N ALA A 210 11.96 66.83 18.59
CA ALA A 210 10.84 67.41 17.85
C ALA A 210 10.76 66.86 16.42
N ILE A 211 11.90 66.74 15.73
CA ILE A 211 11.99 66.11 14.40
C ILE A 211 11.54 64.64 14.48
N PHE A 212 11.95 63.91 15.53
CA PHE A 212 11.52 62.52 15.74
C PHE A 212 10.01 62.40 15.95
N ALA A 213 9.44 63.19 16.87
CA ALA A 213 8.01 63.15 17.16
C ALA A 213 7.18 63.53 15.91
N PHE A 214 7.60 64.57 15.18
CA PHE A 214 6.95 64.98 13.95
C PHE A 214 6.99 63.87 12.88
N ASN A 215 8.14 63.24 12.67
CA ASN A 215 8.28 62.12 11.73
C ASN A 215 7.48 60.87 12.18
N LEU A 216 7.34 60.63 13.48
CA LEU A 216 6.55 59.51 14.00
C LEU A 216 5.04 59.69 13.72
N PHE A 217 4.51 60.88 13.98
CA PHE A 217 3.07 61.16 13.85
C PHE A 217 2.63 61.59 12.44
N LEU A 218 3.49 62.26 11.66
CA LEU A 218 3.16 62.77 10.33
C LEU A 218 3.96 62.11 9.20
N GLY A 219 4.94 61.26 9.49
CA GLY A 219 5.78 60.62 8.47
C GLY A 219 5.03 59.60 7.59
N TRP A 220 3.85 59.13 8.01
CA TRP A 220 2.94 58.34 7.17
C TRP A 220 2.36 59.15 5.99
N THR A 221 2.48 60.48 6.03
CA THR A 221 2.16 61.36 4.90
C THR A 221 3.45 61.73 4.18
N LEU A 222 3.46 61.65 2.84
CA LEU A 222 4.64 62.03 2.04
C LEU A 222 5.07 63.48 2.35
N ILE A 223 4.10 64.38 2.52
CA ILE A 223 4.34 65.79 2.84
C ILE A 223 5.00 65.93 4.22
N GLY A 224 4.48 65.23 5.25
CA GLY A 224 5.06 65.24 6.59
C GLY A 224 6.49 64.69 6.61
N TRP A 225 6.76 63.61 5.87
CA TRP A 225 8.10 63.06 5.73
C TRP A 225 9.08 64.05 5.07
N VAL A 226 8.67 64.72 3.98
CA VAL A 226 9.50 65.74 3.30
C VAL A 226 9.74 66.96 4.19
N CYS A 227 8.71 67.46 4.87
CA CYS A 227 8.87 68.57 5.82
C CYS A 227 9.84 68.22 6.96
N ALA A 228 9.76 67.00 7.50
CA ALA A 228 10.70 66.50 8.50
C ALA A 228 12.13 66.45 7.95
N LEU A 229 12.32 66.02 6.70
CA LEU A 229 13.62 65.96 6.05
C LEU A 229 14.22 67.36 5.84
N VAL A 230 13.42 68.31 5.34
CA VAL A 230 13.83 69.71 5.18
C VAL A 230 14.25 70.26 6.53
N TRP A 231 13.45 70.06 7.58
CA TRP A 231 13.79 70.51 8.93
C TRP A 231 15.06 69.84 9.48
N ALA A 232 15.27 68.56 9.18
CA ALA A 232 16.50 67.85 9.50
C ALA A 232 17.72 68.41 8.75
N CYS A 233 17.56 68.99 7.56
CA CYS A 233 18.64 69.62 6.78
C CYS A 233 18.88 71.10 7.12
N THR A 234 17.88 71.86 7.59
CA THR A 234 18.02 73.30 7.90
C THR A 234 18.78 73.59 9.19
N GLU A 235 19.71 74.55 9.21
CA GLU A 235 20.50 74.90 10.41
C GLU A 235 19.65 75.38 11.60
N ASP A 236 20.21 75.26 12.81
CA ASP A 236 19.60 75.83 14.02
C ASP A 236 19.26 77.31 13.80
N SER A 237 18.08 77.74 14.24
CA SER A 237 17.63 79.12 14.02
C SER A 237 18.67 80.11 14.58
N ALA A 238 18.92 81.21 13.88
CA ALA A 238 19.89 82.21 14.32
C ALA A 238 19.62 82.68 15.76
N MET A 239 18.34 82.74 16.16
CA MET A 239 17.92 83.06 17.51
C MET A 239 18.39 82.01 18.54
N GLU A 240 18.26 80.72 18.23
CA GLU A 240 18.67 79.64 19.12
C GLU A 240 20.20 79.54 19.22
N ARG A 241 20.91 79.79 18.11
CA ARG A 241 22.38 79.94 18.13
C ARG A 241 22.82 81.11 19.01
N LEU A 242 22.23 82.28 18.84
CA LEU A 242 22.51 83.46 19.66
C LEU A 242 22.16 83.23 21.13
N ALA A 243 21.06 82.56 21.43
CA ALA A 243 20.69 82.22 22.80
C ALA A 243 21.71 81.28 23.46
N ARG A 244 22.15 80.23 22.75
CA ARG A 244 23.21 79.32 23.25
C ARG A 244 24.55 80.04 23.40
N GLU A 245 24.90 80.90 22.46
CA GLU A 245 26.12 81.69 22.50
C GLU A 245 26.10 82.68 23.67
N ARG A 246 24.97 83.35 23.92
CA ARG A 246 24.78 84.23 25.10
C ARG A 246 24.84 83.46 26.41
N LEU A 247 24.31 82.24 26.45
CA LEU A 247 24.35 81.38 27.63
C LEU A 247 25.78 80.88 27.94
N ASN A 248 26.56 80.59 26.91
CA ASN A 248 27.93 80.07 27.02
C ASN A 248 29.01 81.15 26.99
N ALA A 249 28.64 82.40 26.68
CA ALA A 249 29.57 83.52 26.71
C ALA A 249 30.06 83.76 28.15
N PRO A 250 31.37 83.94 28.38
CA PRO A 250 31.88 84.32 29.69
C PRO A 250 31.22 85.63 30.13
N PRO A 251 31.00 85.85 31.45
CA PRO A 251 30.42 87.09 31.95
C PRO A 251 31.23 88.25 31.38
N GLN A 252 30.55 89.15 30.67
CA GLN A 252 31.23 90.28 30.06
C GLN A 252 31.95 91.06 31.16
N PRO A 253 33.23 91.44 30.99
CA PRO A 253 33.89 92.30 31.95
C PRO A 253 33.02 93.54 32.11
N THR A 254 32.54 93.77 33.34
CA THR A 254 31.77 94.95 33.70
C THR A 254 32.66 96.16 33.52
N THR A 255 32.74 96.67 32.30
CA THR A 255 33.36 97.95 32.04
C THR A 255 32.42 98.95 32.68
N PRO A 256 32.83 99.66 33.74
CA PRO A 256 31.98 100.68 34.33
C PRO A 256 31.60 101.68 33.22
N PRO A 257 30.35 102.19 33.22
CA PRO A 257 29.92 103.12 32.18
C PRO A 257 30.93 104.25 32.09
N GLN A 258 31.52 104.43 30.90
CA GLN A 258 32.36 105.58 30.61
C GLN A 258 31.58 106.84 31.02
N PRO A 259 32.14 107.74 31.85
CA PRO A 259 31.46 108.98 32.18
C PRO A 259 31.11 109.72 30.89
N TYR A 260 29.84 110.06 30.74
CA TYR A 260 29.29 110.75 29.58
C TYR A 260 30.13 112.02 29.29
N GLN A 261 30.92 112.02 28.21
CA GLN A 261 31.54 113.24 27.73
C GLN A 261 30.46 114.11 27.09
N ALA A 262 30.09 115.18 27.78
CA ALA A 262 29.09 116.14 27.33
C ALA A 262 29.59 116.92 26.11
N GLN A 263 29.38 116.37 24.91
CA GLN A 263 29.49 117.12 23.66
C GLN A 263 28.18 117.88 23.42
N GLY A 264 28.14 119.13 23.88
CA GLY A 264 27.41 120.25 23.26
C GLY A 264 25.93 120.05 22.89
N GLY A 265 25.10 119.47 23.76
CA GLY A 265 23.64 119.45 23.60
C GLY A 265 22.95 120.66 24.28
N PRO A 266 21.77 121.12 23.79
CA PRO A 266 21.11 122.33 24.28
C PRO A 266 20.72 122.21 25.76
N GLN A 267 20.95 123.29 26.51
CA GLN A 267 20.71 123.39 27.96
C GLN A 267 19.22 123.16 28.28
N LEU A 268 18.93 122.21 29.17
CA LEU A 268 17.58 121.97 29.69
C LEU A 268 17.13 123.14 30.58
N PRO A 269 15.85 123.56 30.52
CA PRO A 269 15.33 124.63 31.36
C PRO A 269 15.36 124.25 32.85
N GLN A 270 15.96 125.12 33.66
CA GLN A 270 16.05 125.02 35.11
C GLN A 270 14.64 125.16 35.73
N GLY A 271 14.01 124.02 36.05
CA GLY A 271 12.71 124.00 36.71
C GLY A 271 12.40 122.65 37.37
N GLY A 272 12.46 122.60 38.71
CA GLY A 272 11.87 121.55 39.55
C GLY A 272 12.70 120.27 39.70
N VAL A 273 13.42 120.15 40.81
CA VAL A 273 14.09 118.90 41.23
C VAL A 273 13.01 117.87 41.59
N ARG A 274 12.74 116.88 40.74
CA ARG A 274 11.87 115.74 41.08
C ARG A 274 12.68 114.74 41.90
N ARG A 275 12.39 114.59 43.20
CA ARG A 275 12.88 113.45 43.98
C ARG A 275 11.81 112.36 44.05
N LEU A 276 12.25 111.12 43.87
CA LEU A 276 11.44 109.91 44.07
C LEU A 276 11.49 109.54 45.56
N ASP A 277 10.34 109.28 46.20
CA ASP A 277 10.33 108.71 47.56
C ASP A 277 10.57 107.19 47.53
N GLN A 278 10.87 106.61 48.69
CA GLN A 278 11.11 105.15 48.83
C GLN A 278 9.85 104.29 48.60
N GLY A 279 8.71 104.91 48.27
CA GLY A 279 7.44 104.26 47.92
C GLY A 279 7.04 104.42 46.44
N GLY A 280 7.89 105.02 45.60
CA GLY A 280 7.69 105.14 44.16
C GLY A 280 6.63 106.15 43.72
N ARG A 281 6.27 107.14 44.56
CA ARG A 281 5.34 108.21 44.18
C ARG A 281 6.08 109.50 43.83
N TYR A 282 5.60 110.18 42.78
CA TYR A 282 6.09 111.51 42.40
C TYR A 282 5.44 112.55 43.32
N ILE A 283 6.25 113.32 44.04
CA ILE A 283 5.80 114.45 44.85
C ILE A 283 6.25 115.73 44.16
N GLU A 284 5.29 116.57 43.79
CA GLU A 284 5.55 117.89 43.22
C GLU A 284 5.47 118.94 44.33
N GLU A 285 6.61 119.53 44.66
CA GLU A 285 6.71 120.55 45.72
C GLU A 285 6.44 121.93 45.10
N GLN A 286 5.17 122.32 44.95
CA GLN A 286 4.78 123.70 44.65
C GLN A 286 4.42 124.43 45.95
N GLY A 287 5.07 125.57 46.15
CA GLY A 287 5.08 126.34 47.39
C GLY A 287 3.72 126.51 48.06
N GLY A 288 3.62 125.95 49.28
CA GLY A 288 2.82 126.45 50.38
C GLY A 288 1.41 126.94 50.05
N ARG A 289 0.48 126.02 49.76
CA ARG A 289 -0.95 126.11 50.10
C ARG A 289 -1.62 124.75 49.86
N TYR A 290 -2.20 124.18 50.92
CA TYR A 290 -3.05 123.00 50.82
C TYR A 290 -4.33 123.38 50.08
N ILE A 291 -4.63 122.70 48.97
CA ILE A 291 -5.93 122.80 48.29
C ILE A 291 -6.62 121.46 48.47
N GLU A 292 -7.54 121.43 49.43
CA GLU A 292 -8.46 120.33 49.70
C GLU A 292 -9.62 120.41 48.70
N ASN A 293 -9.78 119.37 47.87
CA ASN A 293 -10.95 119.12 47.04
C ASN A 293 -10.91 117.60 46.73
N GLY A 294 -11.78 116.73 47.22
CA GLY A 294 -13.13 116.88 47.77
C GLY A 294 -13.99 115.79 47.12
N GLY A 295 -14.59 114.90 47.92
CA GLY A 295 -15.63 113.98 47.42
C GLY A 295 -15.72 112.62 48.12
N ARG A 296 -16.52 112.55 49.19
CA ARG A 296 -17.16 111.32 49.75
C ARG A 296 -18.07 110.68 48.68
N TYR A 297 -18.44 109.39 48.73
CA TYR A 297 -19.35 108.66 49.65
C TYR A 297 -19.01 107.14 49.63
N LEU A 298 -18.89 106.47 50.79
CA LEU A 298 -19.82 105.47 51.41
C LEU A 298 -20.00 104.18 50.58
N GLU A 299 -19.96 102.95 51.10
CA GLU A 299 -20.31 102.42 52.45
C GLU A 299 -19.18 101.61 53.11
#